data_AF-H3KBR5-F1
#
_entry.id   AF-H3KBR5-F1
#
_cell.length_a   1.000
_cell.length_b   1.000
_cell.length_c   1.000
_cell.angle_alpha   90.00
_cell.angle_beta   90.00
_cell.angle_gamma   90.00
#
_symmetry.space_group_name_H-M   'P 1'
#
loop_
_entity.id
_entity.type
_entity.pdbx_description
1 polymer ?
#
loop_
_entity_poly.entity_id
_entity_poly.type
_entity_poly.pdbx_seq_one_letter_code
_entity_poly.pdbx_strand_id
1 'polypeptide(L)'
;MPTLFVKTGDITEEAVDAIVNAANATLRGGGGVDGAIHRKAGWELLEECVRLKGCAPGDAKMTRAYRLPCRAVIHTVGPIWKGGAQREAETLASCWRTSLDIALREGFRTVRFPSISTGSYGYPIREAARIAVSTVLAHPFAGEVGIVCFTDEDRAVYQEALEEALREGVGATVKGGAAGAGDPAAAPGALPVDAGDAWARIPTDALLVAYARRFKAAFPAGRFAPDEALLRAALVECLREGKAFDPTNLDKYR
;
A
#
# COMPACT_ATOMS: atom_id res chain seq x y z
N MET A 1 -16.51 -1.88 -19.76
CA MET A 1 -15.89 -3.04 -19.08
C MET A 1 -14.38 -2.89 -19.19
N PRO A 2 -13.64 -3.16 -18.11
CA PRO A 2 -12.18 -3.12 -18.16
C PRO A 2 -11.64 -4.26 -19.02
N THR A 3 -10.45 -4.05 -19.60
CA THR A 3 -9.63 -5.15 -20.11
C THR A 3 -8.89 -5.75 -18.93
N LEU A 4 -9.15 -7.02 -18.60
CA LEU A 4 -8.52 -7.71 -17.47
C LEU A 4 -7.58 -8.81 -17.97
N PHE A 5 -6.36 -8.86 -17.44
CA PHE A 5 -5.41 -9.95 -17.66
C PHE A 5 -4.61 -10.28 -16.40
N VAL A 6 -3.95 -11.43 -16.41
CA VAL A 6 -3.10 -11.92 -15.31
C VAL A 6 -1.70 -12.20 -15.86
N LYS A 7 -0.66 -11.80 -15.13
CA LYS A 7 0.74 -12.11 -15.47
C LYS A 7 1.54 -12.41 -14.21
N THR A 8 2.70 -13.05 -14.40
CA THR A 8 3.73 -13.14 -13.36
C THR A 8 4.71 -11.99 -13.52
N GLY A 9 5.19 -11.41 -12.42
CA GLY A 9 6.26 -10.42 -12.44
C GLY A 9 6.44 -9.64 -11.14
N ASP A 10 7.36 -8.69 -11.19
CA ASP A 10 7.55 -7.69 -10.13
C ASP A 10 6.72 -6.44 -10.46
N ILE A 11 5.70 -6.18 -9.66
CA ILE A 11 4.80 -5.03 -9.84
C ILE A 11 5.54 -3.68 -9.80
N THR A 12 6.71 -3.62 -9.15
CA THR A 12 7.49 -2.39 -9.03
C THR A 12 8.21 -2.02 -10.34
N GLU A 13 8.23 -2.92 -11.33
CA GLU A 13 8.77 -2.70 -12.68
C GLU A 13 7.69 -2.23 -13.69
N GLU A 14 6.41 -2.17 -13.30
CA GLU A 14 5.31 -1.88 -14.22
C GLU A 14 5.24 -0.38 -14.58
N ALA A 15 5.51 -0.06 -15.84
CA ALA A 15 5.38 1.29 -16.41
C ALA A 15 3.93 1.58 -16.82
N VAL A 16 3.10 1.95 -15.83
CA VAL A 16 1.64 2.15 -15.98
C VAL A 16 1.19 3.45 -15.29
N ASP A 17 -0.09 3.81 -15.40
CA ASP A 17 -0.60 4.97 -14.69
C ASP A 17 -0.56 4.77 -13.16
N ALA A 18 -1.06 3.64 -12.66
CA ALA A 18 -1.00 3.33 -11.24
C ALA A 18 -0.66 1.87 -10.95
N ILE A 19 0.13 1.66 -9.91
CA ILE A 19 0.24 0.37 -9.25
C ILE A 19 -0.48 0.43 -7.91
N VAL A 20 -1.04 -0.71 -7.48
CA VAL A 20 -1.68 -0.84 -6.17
C VAL A 20 -0.70 -1.46 -5.19
N ASN A 21 -0.65 -0.93 -3.98
CA ASN A 21 0.11 -1.47 -2.88
C ASN A 21 -0.84 -2.19 -1.90
N ALA A 22 -0.55 -3.47 -1.61
CA ALA A 22 -1.18 -4.20 -0.51
C ALA A 22 -0.52 -3.79 0.81
N ALA A 23 -0.98 -2.66 1.35
CA ALA A 23 -0.39 -2.01 2.51
C ALA A 23 -1.02 -2.50 3.83
N ASN A 24 -0.40 -2.11 4.93
CA ASN A 24 -1.00 -2.20 6.27
C ASN A 24 -1.65 -0.87 6.68
N ALA A 25 -2.46 -0.90 7.75
CA ALA A 25 -3.27 0.24 8.21
C ALA A 25 -2.45 1.51 8.50
N THR A 26 -1.15 1.41 8.79
CA THR A 26 -0.30 2.58 9.07
C THR A 26 0.21 3.29 7.81
N LEU A 27 0.21 2.61 6.65
CA LEU A 27 0.81 3.03 5.38
C LEU A 27 2.34 3.28 5.43
N ARG A 28 3.06 2.71 6.39
CA ARG A 28 4.49 3.01 6.61
C ARG A 28 5.45 2.00 6.00
N GLY A 29 4.98 1.24 5.02
CA GLY A 29 5.72 0.10 4.50
C GLY A 29 5.64 -1.11 5.42
N GLY A 30 6.37 -2.16 5.04
CA GLY A 30 6.41 -3.43 5.74
C GLY A 30 7.25 -4.46 4.99
N GLY A 31 6.88 -5.74 5.10
CA GLY A 31 7.42 -6.82 4.29
C GLY A 31 6.73 -6.97 2.93
N GLY A 32 7.07 -8.04 2.19
CA GLY A 32 6.40 -8.41 0.94
C GLY A 32 6.41 -7.31 -0.12
N VAL A 33 5.30 -7.18 -0.84
CA VAL A 33 5.13 -6.19 -1.92
C VAL A 33 5.17 -4.75 -1.41
N ASP A 34 4.64 -4.48 -0.22
CA ASP A 34 4.65 -3.15 0.42
C ASP A 34 6.09 -2.67 0.63
N GLY A 35 6.91 -3.52 1.23
CA GLY A 35 8.34 -3.27 1.37
C GLY A 35 9.07 -3.08 0.04
N ALA A 36 8.73 -3.87 -1.00
CA ALA A 36 9.34 -3.75 -2.32
C ALA A 36 9.03 -2.40 -2.97
N ILE A 37 7.75 -1.98 -2.93
CA ILE A 37 7.29 -0.68 -3.44
C ILE A 37 8.01 0.46 -2.72
N HIS A 38 8.05 0.46 -1.38
CA HIS A 38 8.75 1.49 -0.60
C HIS A 38 10.25 1.56 -0.90
N ARG A 39 10.93 0.41 -1.00
CA ARG A 39 12.36 0.36 -1.33
C ARG A 39 12.65 1.00 -2.70
N LYS A 40 11.82 0.72 -3.69
CA LYS A 40 12.05 1.18 -5.06
C LYS A 40 11.58 2.62 -5.29
N ALA A 41 10.45 3.03 -4.72
CA ALA A 41 9.96 4.40 -4.82
C ALA A 41 10.88 5.42 -4.14
N GLY A 42 11.58 4.99 -3.08
CA GLY A 42 12.44 5.84 -2.27
C GLY A 42 11.75 6.43 -1.05
N TRP A 43 12.54 7.12 -0.24
CA TRP A 43 12.12 7.76 1.02
C TRP A 43 10.92 8.69 0.86
N GLU A 44 10.86 9.40 -0.26
CA GLU A 44 9.85 10.41 -0.53
C GLU A 44 8.42 9.81 -0.51
N LEU A 45 8.25 8.52 -0.85
CA LEU A 45 6.98 7.82 -0.71
C LEU A 45 6.52 7.73 0.75
N LEU A 46 7.44 7.38 1.65
CA LEU A 46 7.13 7.27 3.08
C LEU A 46 6.76 8.65 3.66
N GLU A 47 7.42 9.73 3.24
CA GLU A 47 7.06 11.09 3.66
C GLU A 47 5.61 11.45 3.33
N GLU A 48 5.15 11.07 2.15
CA GLU A 48 3.79 11.34 1.72
C GLU A 48 2.81 10.45 2.46
N CYS A 49 3.10 9.15 2.60
CA CYS A 49 2.28 8.21 3.36
C CYS A 49 2.06 8.65 4.82
N VAL A 50 3.07 9.18 5.50
CA VAL A 50 2.93 9.68 6.88
C VAL A 50 1.89 10.80 6.96
N ARG A 51 1.78 11.65 5.93
CA ARG A 51 0.79 12.74 5.86
C ARG A 51 -0.63 12.23 5.63
N LEU A 52 -0.79 11.03 5.07
CA LEU A 52 -2.09 10.40 4.84
C LEU A 52 -2.76 9.88 6.13
N LYS A 53 -2.01 9.78 7.23
CA LYS A 53 -2.51 9.34 8.56
C LYS A 53 -3.17 7.95 8.54
N GLY A 54 -2.54 6.98 7.88
CA GLY A 54 -3.02 5.59 7.79
C GLY A 54 -4.20 5.40 6.83
N CYS A 55 -4.75 4.19 6.78
CA CYS A 55 -5.89 3.82 5.94
C CYS A 55 -6.70 2.70 6.60
N ALA A 56 -8.03 2.75 6.49
CA ALA A 56 -8.90 1.75 7.06
C ALA A 56 -8.92 0.47 6.20
N PRO A 57 -9.14 -0.72 6.79
CA PRO A 57 -9.35 -1.93 6.01
C PRO A 57 -10.48 -1.77 4.98
N GLY A 58 -10.23 -2.19 3.74
CA GLY A 58 -11.19 -2.05 2.63
C GLY A 58 -11.19 -0.69 1.94
N ASP A 59 -10.41 0.28 2.43
CA ASP A 59 -10.28 1.61 1.85
C ASP A 59 -8.95 1.75 1.08
N ALA A 60 -8.79 2.84 0.33
CA ALA A 60 -7.60 3.13 -0.44
C ALA A 60 -7.22 4.62 -0.42
N LYS A 61 -5.92 4.92 -0.51
CA LYS A 61 -5.37 6.28 -0.62
C LYS A 61 -4.26 6.34 -1.65
N MET A 62 -4.11 7.47 -2.34
CA MET A 62 -3.12 7.65 -3.40
C MET A 62 -1.94 8.51 -2.95
N THR A 63 -0.76 8.20 -3.47
CA THR A 63 0.47 8.99 -3.39
C THR A 63 1.10 9.11 -4.78
N ARG A 64 2.12 9.95 -4.92
CA ARG A 64 3.01 9.92 -6.09
C ARG A 64 3.86 8.65 -6.09
N ALA A 65 4.32 8.24 -7.27
CA ALA A 65 5.15 7.05 -7.44
C ALA A 65 6.66 7.26 -7.26
N TYR A 66 7.11 8.51 -7.27
CA TYR A 66 8.52 8.90 -7.10
C TYR A 66 9.46 8.22 -8.10
N ARG A 67 10.30 7.28 -7.65
CA ARG A 67 11.29 6.60 -8.50
C ARG A 67 10.74 5.38 -9.23
N LEU A 68 9.50 4.98 -8.93
CA LEU A 68 8.85 3.88 -9.65
C LEU A 68 8.53 4.33 -11.09
N PRO A 69 8.49 3.39 -12.06
CA PRO A 69 8.18 3.69 -13.46
C PRO A 69 6.69 4.00 -13.72
N CYS A 70 5.85 4.02 -12.69
CA CYS A 70 4.43 4.40 -12.78
C CYS A 70 4.20 5.87 -12.38
N ARG A 71 2.98 6.39 -12.56
CA ARG A 71 2.65 7.79 -12.19
C ARG A 71 2.23 7.92 -10.72
N ALA A 72 1.49 6.94 -10.21
CA ALA A 72 0.96 6.94 -8.85
C ALA A 72 1.01 5.55 -8.18
N VAL A 73 0.99 5.55 -6.84
CA VAL A 73 0.77 4.35 -6.03
C VAL A 73 -0.55 4.51 -5.28
N ILE A 74 -1.44 3.53 -5.43
CA ILE A 74 -2.70 3.46 -4.69
C ILE A 74 -2.53 2.44 -3.58
N HIS A 75 -2.50 2.89 -2.33
CA HIS A 75 -2.33 2.05 -1.16
C HIS A 75 -3.69 1.62 -0.64
N THR A 76 -3.92 0.32 -0.53
CA THR A 76 -5.15 -0.24 0.04
C THR A 76 -4.82 -1.24 1.14
N VAL A 77 -5.71 -1.36 2.12
CA VAL A 77 -5.49 -2.20 3.31
C VAL A 77 -6.43 -3.40 3.25
N GLY A 78 -5.88 -4.56 2.90
CA GLY A 78 -6.62 -5.80 2.86
C GLY A 78 -7.01 -6.34 4.24
N PRO A 79 -7.98 -7.26 4.32
CA PRO A 79 -8.30 -7.96 5.57
C PRO A 79 -7.19 -8.95 5.94
N ILE A 80 -7.00 -9.17 7.24
CA ILE A 80 -6.29 -10.33 7.78
C ILE A 80 -7.29 -11.48 7.86
N TRP A 81 -6.95 -12.64 7.27
CA TRP A 81 -7.83 -13.80 7.26
C TRP A 81 -8.01 -14.39 8.66
N LYS A 82 -9.26 -14.55 9.10
CA LYS A 82 -9.61 -15.14 10.40
C LYS A 82 -10.66 -16.26 10.26
N GLY A 83 -10.72 -16.89 9.09
CA GLY A 83 -11.65 -17.99 8.81
C GLY A 83 -12.93 -17.58 8.07
N GLY A 84 -13.05 -16.34 7.60
CA GLY A 84 -14.09 -15.93 6.64
C GLY A 84 -15.43 -15.53 7.24
N ALA A 85 -15.52 -15.43 8.57
CA ALA A 85 -16.75 -15.07 9.29
C ALA A 85 -16.79 -13.61 9.77
N GLN A 86 -15.79 -12.80 9.41
CA GLN A 86 -15.58 -11.42 9.88
C GLN A 86 -15.64 -10.41 8.73
N ARG A 87 -16.45 -10.71 7.71
CA ARG A 87 -16.64 -9.87 6.52
C ARG A 87 -15.36 -9.62 5.72
N GLU A 88 -14.42 -10.58 5.78
CA GLU A 88 -13.14 -10.46 5.07
C GLU A 88 -13.37 -10.41 3.56
N ALA A 89 -14.34 -11.15 3.04
CA ALA A 89 -14.65 -11.16 1.62
C ALA A 89 -15.10 -9.77 1.12
N GLU A 90 -16.00 -9.11 1.85
CA GLU A 90 -16.48 -7.76 1.52
C GLU A 90 -15.37 -6.72 1.66
N THR A 91 -14.51 -6.86 2.66
CA THR A 91 -13.36 -5.98 2.88
C THR A 91 -12.36 -6.11 1.73
N LEU A 92 -12.05 -7.35 1.32
CA LEU A 92 -11.17 -7.60 0.17
C LEU A 92 -11.77 -7.03 -1.11
N ALA A 93 -13.05 -7.30 -1.41
CA ALA A 93 -13.74 -6.71 -2.55
C ALA A 93 -13.71 -5.18 -2.52
N SER A 94 -13.84 -4.58 -1.33
CA SER A 94 -13.74 -3.13 -1.16
C SER A 94 -12.36 -2.57 -1.52
N CYS A 95 -11.27 -3.29 -1.24
CA CYS A 95 -9.91 -2.87 -1.61
C CYS A 95 -9.77 -2.70 -3.14
N TRP A 96 -10.28 -3.68 -3.90
CA TRP A 96 -10.27 -3.65 -5.36
C TRP A 96 -11.14 -2.51 -5.89
N ARG A 97 -12.38 -2.38 -5.39
CA ARG A 97 -13.32 -1.34 -5.81
C ARG A 97 -12.81 0.07 -5.51
N THR A 98 -12.41 0.36 -4.27
CA THR A 98 -11.94 1.70 -3.87
C THR A 98 -10.66 2.10 -4.62
N SER A 99 -9.78 1.15 -4.91
CA SER A 99 -8.60 1.41 -5.73
C SER A 99 -8.96 1.76 -7.18
N LEU A 100 -9.93 1.05 -7.77
CA LEU A 100 -10.44 1.35 -9.12
C LEU A 100 -11.25 2.65 -9.17
N ASP A 101 -11.96 3.00 -8.09
CA ASP A 101 -12.66 4.29 -7.95
C ASP A 101 -11.66 5.45 -8.01
N ILE A 102 -10.52 5.34 -7.30
CA ILE A 102 -9.43 6.33 -7.38
C ILE A 102 -8.90 6.40 -8.81
N ALA A 103 -8.57 5.26 -9.43
CA ALA A 103 -8.06 5.24 -10.80
C ALA A 103 -9.03 5.87 -11.81
N LEU A 104 -10.33 5.63 -11.65
CA LEU A 104 -11.37 6.23 -12.48
C LEU A 104 -11.42 7.76 -12.30
N ARG A 105 -11.39 8.25 -11.04
CA ARG A 105 -11.42 9.68 -10.72
C ARG A 105 -10.21 10.44 -11.25
N GLU A 106 -9.04 9.81 -11.22
CA GLU A 106 -7.78 10.39 -11.71
C GLU A 106 -7.60 10.28 -13.24
N GLY A 107 -8.56 9.66 -13.93
CA GLY A 107 -8.51 9.46 -15.39
C GLY A 107 -7.40 8.51 -15.83
N PHE A 108 -7.01 7.56 -14.98
CA PHE A 108 -6.03 6.53 -15.32
C PHE A 108 -6.60 5.52 -16.31
N ARG A 109 -5.74 4.99 -17.17
CA ARG A 109 -6.05 4.01 -18.20
C ARG A 109 -5.41 2.66 -17.92
N THR A 110 -4.31 2.60 -17.19
CA THR A 110 -3.62 1.34 -16.85
C THR A 110 -3.38 1.22 -15.34
N VAL A 111 -3.89 0.13 -14.75
CA VAL A 111 -3.72 -0.16 -13.31
C VAL A 111 -3.18 -1.57 -13.12
N ARG A 112 -2.24 -1.74 -12.19
CA ARG A 112 -1.72 -3.05 -11.79
C ARG A 112 -1.99 -3.34 -10.34
N PHE A 113 -2.50 -4.54 -10.06
CA PHE A 113 -2.78 -5.02 -8.72
C PHE A 113 -1.85 -6.18 -8.37
N PRO A 114 -1.34 -6.24 -7.13
CA PRO A 114 -0.74 -7.45 -6.59
C PRO A 114 -1.86 -8.40 -6.12
N SER A 115 -1.48 -9.60 -5.67
CA SER A 115 -2.42 -10.47 -4.95
C SER A 115 -2.63 -9.97 -3.52
N ILE A 116 -3.67 -9.15 -3.32
CA ILE A 116 -3.97 -8.50 -2.03
C ILE A 116 -4.37 -9.56 -0.98
N SER A 117 -3.80 -9.45 0.22
CA SER A 117 -4.04 -10.30 1.40
C SER A 117 -3.62 -11.77 1.34
N THR A 118 -3.13 -12.29 0.22
CA THR A 118 -2.80 -13.74 0.07
C THR A 118 -1.41 -14.12 0.60
N GLY A 119 -0.56 -13.13 0.87
CA GLY A 119 0.74 -13.31 1.51
C GLY A 119 0.64 -13.39 3.04
N SER A 120 1.29 -12.46 3.74
CA SER A 120 1.34 -12.45 5.22
C SER A 120 -0.02 -12.33 5.92
N TYR A 121 -1.07 -11.85 5.22
CA TYR A 121 -2.43 -11.76 5.76
C TYR A 121 -3.22 -13.06 5.59
N GLY A 122 -2.67 -14.06 4.89
CA GLY A 122 -3.13 -15.45 4.91
C GLY A 122 -4.46 -15.74 4.24
N TYR A 123 -4.98 -14.83 3.41
CA TYR A 123 -6.25 -15.05 2.70
C TYR A 123 -6.09 -16.19 1.69
N PRO A 124 -6.97 -17.21 1.66
CA PRO A 124 -6.83 -18.31 0.72
C PRO A 124 -6.92 -17.82 -0.73
N ILE A 125 -5.89 -18.10 -1.51
CA ILE A 125 -5.68 -17.49 -2.82
C ILE A 125 -6.80 -17.79 -3.83
N ARG A 126 -7.40 -18.99 -3.81
CA ARG A 126 -8.51 -19.34 -4.70
C ARG A 126 -9.75 -18.46 -4.46
N GLU A 127 -10.08 -18.20 -3.20
CA GLU A 127 -11.20 -17.32 -2.85
C GLU A 127 -10.87 -15.86 -3.15
N ALA A 128 -9.66 -15.41 -2.82
CA ALA A 128 -9.19 -14.06 -3.13
C ALA A 128 -9.20 -13.76 -4.64
N ALA A 129 -8.79 -14.73 -5.47
CA ALA A 129 -8.77 -14.61 -6.92
C ALA A 129 -10.17 -14.44 -7.51
N ARG A 130 -11.15 -15.24 -7.05
CA ARG A 130 -12.55 -15.09 -7.46
C ARG A 130 -13.13 -13.73 -7.09
N ILE A 131 -12.85 -13.26 -5.86
CA ILE A 131 -13.27 -11.92 -5.40
C ILE A 131 -12.65 -10.82 -6.27
N ALA A 132 -11.35 -10.91 -6.55
CA ALA A 132 -10.63 -9.94 -7.38
C ALA A 132 -11.23 -9.84 -8.79
N VAL A 133 -11.32 -10.98 -9.49
CA VAL A 133 -11.83 -11.05 -10.87
C VAL A 133 -13.27 -10.53 -10.96
N SER A 134 -14.16 -11.04 -10.11
CA SER A 134 -15.57 -10.61 -10.12
C SER A 134 -15.72 -9.12 -9.81
N THR A 135 -14.93 -8.59 -8.87
CA THR A 135 -14.96 -7.15 -8.53
C THR A 135 -14.48 -6.29 -9.70
N VAL A 136 -13.39 -6.68 -10.36
CA VAL A 136 -12.86 -5.92 -11.52
C VAL A 136 -13.87 -5.95 -12.68
N LEU A 137 -14.39 -7.13 -13.04
CA LEU A 137 -15.32 -7.27 -14.17
C LEU A 137 -16.64 -6.52 -13.96
N ALA A 138 -17.09 -6.40 -12.70
CA ALA A 138 -18.29 -5.63 -12.34
C ALA A 138 -18.05 -4.11 -12.24
N HIS A 139 -16.80 -3.65 -12.22
CA HIS A 139 -16.47 -2.24 -12.04
C HIS A 139 -16.66 -1.42 -13.33
N PRO A 140 -17.15 -0.16 -13.27
CA PRO A 140 -17.27 0.71 -14.44
C PRO A 140 -15.94 1.23 -15.01
N PHE A 141 -14.79 0.83 -14.46
CA PHE A 141 -13.49 1.29 -14.94
C PHE A 141 -13.28 0.81 -16.38
N ALA A 142 -13.02 1.73 -17.31
CA ALA A 142 -12.94 1.45 -18.74
C ALA A 142 -11.50 1.34 -19.26
N GLY A 143 -10.53 1.12 -18.36
CA GLY A 143 -9.13 0.93 -18.68
C GLY A 143 -8.67 -0.52 -18.64
N GLU A 144 -7.36 -0.70 -18.67
CA GLU A 144 -6.70 -1.98 -18.56
C GLU A 144 -6.27 -2.26 -17.12
N VAL A 145 -6.68 -3.41 -16.59
CA VAL A 145 -6.34 -3.90 -15.26
C VAL A 145 -5.50 -5.16 -15.41
N GLY A 146 -4.30 -5.15 -14.83
CA GLY A 146 -3.43 -6.32 -14.79
C GLY A 146 -3.26 -6.82 -13.36
N ILE A 147 -3.47 -8.11 -13.14
CA ILE A 147 -3.12 -8.77 -11.87
C ILE A 147 -1.70 -9.32 -12.03
N VAL A 148 -0.77 -8.76 -11.25
CA VAL A 148 0.65 -9.11 -11.26
C VAL A 148 0.93 -10.01 -10.07
N CYS A 149 0.90 -11.32 -10.34
CA CYS A 149 1.26 -12.35 -9.38
C CYS A 149 2.79 -12.43 -9.26
N PHE A 150 3.31 -12.66 -8.05
CA PHE A 150 4.76 -12.79 -7.86
C PHE A 150 5.29 -14.15 -8.36
N THR A 151 4.47 -15.18 -8.29
CA THR A 151 4.81 -16.55 -8.69
C THR A 151 3.90 -17.05 -9.82
N ASP A 152 4.37 -18.07 -10.54
CA ASP A 152 3.60 -18.70 -11.62
C ASP A 152 2.43 -19.54 -11.07
N GLU A 153 2.58 -20.09 -9.87
CA GLU A 153 1.55 -20.83 -9.16
C GLU A 153 0.37 -19.93 -8.82
N ASP A 154 0.64 -18.73 -8.28
CA ASP A 154 -0.39 -17.75 -7.99
C ASP A 154 -1.07 -17.26 -9.28
N ARG A 155 -0.27 -17.01 -10.33
CA ARG A 155 -0.80 -16.65 -11.67
C ARG A 155 -1.80 -17.69 -12.16
N ALA A 156 -1.47 -18.99 -12.04
CA ALA A 156 -2.35 -20.06 -12.50
C ALA A 156 -3.71 -20.05 -11.78
N VAL A 157 -3.73 -19.79 -10.48
CA VAL A 157 -4.98 -19.68 -9.70
C VAL A 157 -5.84 -18.50 -10.18
N TYR A 158 -5.22 -17.34 -10.42
CA TYR A 158 -5.94 -16.18 -10.94
C TYR A 158 -6.43 -16.38 -12.39
N GLN A 159 -5.64 -17.07 -13.21
CA GLN A 159 -6.03 -17.41 -14.58
C GLN A 159 -7.25 -18.34 -14.60
N GLU A 160 -7.28 -19.37 -13.74
CA GLU A 160 -8.43 -20.26 -13.57
C GLU A 160 -9.69 -19.47 -13.15
N ALA A 161 -9.56 -18.56 -12.17
CA ALA A 161 -10.69 -17.72 -11.73
C ALA A 161 -11.20 -16.78 -12.83
N LEU A 162 -10.31 -16.25 -13.68
CA LEU A 162 -10.70 -15.43 -14.83
C LEU A 162 -11.47 -16.25 -15.88
N GLU A 163 -10.99 -17.45 -16.19
CA GLU A 163 -11.65 -18.37 -17.13
C GLU A 163 -12.99 -18.89 -16.61
N GLU A 164 -13.12 -19.12 -15.31
CA GLU A 164 -14.40 -19.39 -14.63
C GLU A 164 -15.38 -18.23 -14.85
N ALA A 165 -14.99 -17.01 -14.50
CA ALA A 165 -15.87 -15.83 -14.60
C ALA A 165 -16.29 -15.52 -16.04
N LEU A 166 -15.39 -15.70 -17.02
CA LEU A 166 -15.73 -15.51 -18.45
C LEU A 166 -16.73 -16.56 -18.95
N ARG A 167 -16.66 -17.80 -18.47
CA ARG A 167 -17.67 -18.82 -18.79
C ARG A 167 -19.03 -18.48 -18.18
N GLU A 168 -19.05 -17.95 -16.95
CA GLU A 168 -20.29 -17.57 -16.26
C GLU A 168 -20.93 -16.29 -16.83
N GLY A 169 -20.13 -15.32 -17.25
CA GLY A 169 -20.60 -14.04 -17.82
C GLY A 169 -21.31 -14.16 -19.17
N VAL A 170 -21.08 -15.25 -19.91
CA VAL A 170 -21.87 -15.60 -21.11
C VAL A 170 -23.28 -16.09 -20.73
N GLY A 171 -23.52 -16.44 -19.45
CA GLY A 171 -24.74 -17.08 -18.97
C GLY A 171 -25.68 -16.26 -18.07
N ALA A 172 -25.32 -15.04 -17.62
CA ALA A 172 -26.10 -14.35 -16.59
C ALA A 172 -26.29 -12.83 -16.82
N THR A 173 -27.54 -12.37 -16.82
CA THR A 173 -27.89 -10.93 -16.80
C THR A 173 -29.10 -10.70 -15.88
N VAL A 174 -28.91 -10.12 -14.68
CA VAL A 174 -29.98 -9.45 -13.89
C VAL A 174 -29.40 -8.24 -13.12
N LYS A 175 -30.28 -7.25 -12.91
CA LYS A 175 -30.13 -5.81 -12.66
C LYS A 175 -29.71 -5.36 -11.23
N GLY A 176 -28.73 -4.43 -11.21
CA GLY A 176 -28.61 -3.09 -10.58
C GLY A 176 -29.34 -2.62 -9.30
N GLY A 177 -28.62 -1.80 -8.50
CA GLY A 177 -29.17 -0.79 -7.56
C GLY A 177 -28.15 -0.14 -6.59
N ALA A 178 -27.79 1.13 -6.84
CA ALA A 178 -26.89 2.09 -6.13
C ALA A 178 -27.47 2.59 -4.77
N ALA A 179 -26.94 3.54 -3.98
CA ALA A 179 -25.65 4.10 -3.49
C ALA A 179 -26.06 5.24 -2.50
N GLY A 180 -25.18 5.73 -1.61
CA GLY A 180 -25.47 6.94 -0.81
C GLY A 180 -24.26 7.47 -0.01
N ALA A 181 -24.05 8.79 -0.05
CA ALA A 181 -22.82 9.51 0.31
C ALA A 181 -22.90 10.35 1.61
N GLY A 182 -21.75 10.85 2.10
CA GLY A 182 -21.67 12.01 3.01
C GLY A 182 -20.29 12.23 3.68
N ASP A 183 -19.72 13.43 3.50
CA ASP A 183 -18.54 14.08 4.15
C ASP A 183 -19.06 15.31 4.99
N PRO A 184 -18.34 16.18 5.76
CA PRO A 184 -16.90 16.55 5.69
C PRO A 184 -16.10 16.94 6.99
N ALA A 185 -14.76 16.89 6.85
CA ALA A 185 -13.63 17.77 7.27
C ALA A 185 -13.49 18.51 8.65
N ALA A 186 -12.25 18.49 9.21
CA ALA A 186 -11.62 19.61 9.96
C ALA A 186 -10.06 19.51 9.99
N ALA A 187 -9.36 20.66 9.96
CA ALA A 187 -7.89 20.84 9.77
C ALA A 187 -7.04 20.92 11.07
N PRO A 188 -5.69 20.73 11.05
CA PRO A 188 -4.84 20.94 12.23
C PRO A 188 -3.85 22.12 12.11
N GLY A 189 -3.67 22.82 13.24
CA GLY A 189 -2.72 23.91 13.46
C GLY A 189 -1.30 23.48 13.87
N ALA A 190 -0.41 24.48 13.98
CA ALA A 190 1.04 24.37 14.16
C ALA A 190 1.50 23.80 15.52
N LEU A 191 2.72 23.22 15.54
CA LEU A 191 3.35 22.65 16.74
C LEU A 191 4.24 23.69 17.46
N PRO A 192 4.22 23.73 18.81
CA PRO A 192 5.03 24.66 19.59
C PRO A 192 6.46 24.15 19.81
N VAL A 193 7.35 25.14 19.93
CA VAL A 193 8.76 25.00 20.27
C VAL A 193 8.91 24.99 21.79
N ASP A 194 9.74 24.07 22.30
CA ASP A 194 10.10 23.85 23.71
C ASP A 194 9.23 22.84 24.48
N ALA A 195 9.74 21.61 24.60
CA ALA A 195 9.03 20.54 25.28
C ALA A 195 10.04 19.50 25.82
N GLY A 196 10.44 19.62 27.10
CA GLY A 196 11.40 18.74 27.80
C GLY A 196 11.14 17.23 27.67
N ASP A 197 10.55 16.55 28.65
CA ASP A 197 10.25 15.09 28.56
C ASP A 197 9.20 14.72 27.48
N ALA A 198 8.74 15.69 26.68
CA ALA A 198 7.80 15.48 25.60
C ALA A 198 8.40 14.73 24.41
N TRP A 199 9.73 14.70 24.26
CA TRP A 199 10.38 13.94 23.18
C TRP A 199 10.10 12.43 23.25
N ALA A 200 9.94 11.88 24.46
CA ALA A 200 9.55 10.48 24.67
C ALA A 200 8.11 10.18 24.20
N ARG A 201 7.30 11.21 23.97
CA ARG A 201 5.90 11.14 23.51
C ARG A 201 5.74 11.52 22.04
N ILE A 202 6.83 11.91 21.36
CA ILE A 202 6.80 12.17 19.93
C ILE A 202 6.58 10.84 19.21
N PRO A 203 5.51 10.71 18.40
CA PRO A 203 5.29 9.52 17.61
C PRO A 203 6.52 9.23 16.77
N THR A 204 6.97 7.97 16.72
CA THR A 204 8.14 7.50 15.95
C THR A 204 8.17 8.06 14.52
N ASP A 205 7.00 8.37 13.97
CA ASP A 205 6.76 8.92 12.64
C ASP A 205 7.25 10.34 12.43
N ALA A 206 7.14 11.19 13.45
CA ALA A 206 7.68 12.55 13.39
C ALA A 206 9.21 12.55 13.51
N LEU A 207 9.76 11.60 14.27
CA LEU A 207 11.20 11.35 14.36
C LEU A 207 11.76 10.78 13.05
N LEU A 208 11.09 9.81 12.43
CA LEU A 208 11.46 9.24 11.13
C LEU A 208 11.39 10.29 9.99
N VAL A 209 10.38 11.16 10.01
CA VAL A 209 10.26 12.28 9.05
C VAL A 209 11.29 13.38 9.29
N ALA A 210 11.58 13.75 10.53
CA ALA A 210 12.68 14.67 10.82
C ALA A 210 14.05 14.07 10.47
N TYR A 211 14.22 12.76 10.72
CA TYR A 211 15.42 11.97 10.44
C TYR A 211 15.72 11.93 8.94
N ALA A 212 14.75 11.55 8.11
CA ALA A 212 15.04 11.37 6.70
C ALA A 212 14.92 12.66 5.85
N ARG A 213 14.32 13.74 6.38
CA ARG A 213 14.51 15.10 5.86
C ARG A 213 15.94 15.62 6.01
N ARG A 214 16.63 15.26 7.09
CA ARG A 214 17.94 15.85 7.44
C ARG A 214 19.14 15.09 6.85
N PHE A 215 18.97 13.83 6.45
CA PHE A 215 20.08 12.95 6.08
C PHE A 215 19.95 12.26 4.71
N LYS A 216 19.22 12.87 3.77
CA LYS A 216 19.14 12.47 2.34
C LYS A 216 20.53 12.29 1.68
N ALA A 217 21.58 12.90 2.24
CA ALA A 217 22.96 12.81 1.76
C ALA A 217 23.81 11.70 2.39
N ALA A 218 23.39 11.10 3.52
CA ALA A 218 24.23 10.17 4.29
C ALA A 218 24.04 8.68 3.92
N PHE A 219 23.01 8.36 3.12
CA PHE A 219 22.72 6.99 2.69
C PHE A 219 22.73 6.88 1.16
N PRO A 220 23.83 6.40 0.55
CA PRO A 220 23.80 5.93 -0.82
C PRO A 220 22.76 4.82 -0.96
N ALA A 221 22.12 4.74 -2.12
CA ALA A 221 21.11 3.71 -2.40
C ALA A 221 21.61 2.31 -2.02
N GLY A 222 20.82 1.56 -1.24
CA GLY A 222 21.05 0.13 -0.99
C GLY A 222 21.63 -0.29 0.37
N ARG A 223 21.79 0.60 1.36
CA ARG A 223 22.09 0.18 2.76
C ARG A 223 20.87 0.30 3.67
N PHE A 224 20.68 -0.75 4.46
CA PHE A 224 19.49 -1.14 5.23
C PHE A 224 18.90 -0.06 6.14
N ALA A 225 17.56 -0.10 6.29
CA ALA A 225 16.87 0.51 7.42
C ALA A 225 17.32 -0.19 8.71
N PRO A 226 17.81 0.52 9.74
CA PRO A 226 18.21 -0.10 11.00
C PRO A 226 17.01 -0.75 11.70
N ASP A 227 17.28 -1.70 12.61
CA ASP A 227 16.29 -2.14 13.59
C ASP A 227 15.64 -0.90 14.24
N GLU A 228 14.31 -0.80 14.15
CA GLU A 228 13.55 0.35 14.63
C GLU A 228 13.80 0.64 16.11
N ALA A 229 14.00 -0.42 16.92
CA ALA A 229 14.33 -0.29 18.33
C ALA A 229 15.71 0.35 18.54
N LEU A 230 16.70 -0.06 17.74
CA LEU A 230 18.07 0.47 17.77
C LEU A 230 18.13 1.91 17.27
N LEU A 231 17.43 2.22 16.18
CA LEU A 231 17.33 3.58 15.64
C LEU A 231 16.70 4.53 16.67
N ARG A 232 15.64 4.06 17.34
CA ARG A 232 14.95 4.80 18.38
C ARG A 232 15.85 5.02 19.61
N ALA A 233 16.54 3.99 20.09
CA ALA A 233 17.48 4.11 21.20
C ALA A 233 18.59 5.12 20.91
N ALA A 234 19.20 5.00 19.74
CA ALA A 234 20.31 5.84 19.32
C ALA A 234 19.93 7.32 19.10
N LEU A 235 18.74 7.57 18.54
CA LEU A 235 18.22 8.93 18.38
C LEU A 235 17.91 9.57 19.74
N VAL A 236 17.31 8.83 20.68
CA VAL A 236 17.04 9.31 22.04
C VAL A 236 18.33 9.67 22.77
N GLU A 237 19.37 8.83 22.66
CA GLU A 237 20.66 9.06 23.31
C GLU A 237 21.39 10.30 22.74
N CYS A 238 21.44 10.46 21.41
CA CYS A 238 22.06 11.62 20.77
C CYS A 238 21.37 12.92 21.16
N LEU A 239 20.04 12.91 21.20
CA LEU A 239 19.24 14.08 21.58
C LEU A 239 19.44 14.43 23.06
N ARG A 240 19.52 13.44 23.95
CA ARG A 240 19.82 13.64 25.38
C ARG A 240 21.19 14.29 25.61
N GLU A 241 22.17 13.90 24.80
CA GLU A 241 23.55 14.36 24.94
C GLU A 241 23.87 15.61 24.12
N GLY A 242 22.89 16.13 23.36
CA GLY A 242 23.10 17.25 22.43
C GLY A 242 24.10 16.93 21.32
N LYS A 243 24.31 15.66 21.00
CA LYS A 243 25.27 15.18 20.00
C LYS A 243 24.59 14.94 18.65
N ALA A 244 25.36 15.09 17.58
CA ALA A 244 24.90 14.69 16.25
C ALA A 244 24.80 13.15 16.17
N PHE A 245 23.66 12.64 15.71
CA PHE A 245 23.49 11.23 15.42
C PHE A 245 24.34 10.84 14.20
N ASP A 246 25.12 9.77 14.33
CA ASP A 246 25.96 9.22 13.25
C ASP A 246 25.33 7.92 12.75
N PRO A 247 24.69 7.93 11.57
CA PRO A 247 24.06 6.75 10.99
C PRO A 247 25.04 5.68 10.51
N THR A 248 26.32 5.98 10.39
CA THR A 248 27.33 5.06 9.83
C THR A 248 27.94 4.14 10.87
N ASN A 249 27.69 4.41 12.15
CA ASN A 249 28.19 3.64 13.28
C ASN A 249 27.04 3.37 14.24
N LEU A 250 26.14 2.45 13.86
CA LEU A 250 24.99 2.05 14.68
C LEU A 250 25.38 1.08 15.81
N ASP A 251 26.50 0.37 15.67
CA ASP A 251 26.98 -0.59 16.67
C ASP A 251 27.38 0.09 17.99
N LYS A 252 27.68 1.39 18.01
CA LYS A 252 27.93 2.14 19.25
C LYS A 252 26.70 2.31 20.14
N TYR A 253 25.51 1.99 19.63
CA TYR A 253 24.22 2.13 20.32
C TYR A 253 23.56 0.78 20.66
N ARG A 254 24.28 -0.33 20.43
CA ARG A 254 23.89 -1.67 20.89
C ARG A 254 24.36 -1.88 22.32
#